data_AF-A0A3B8JS14-F1
#
_entry.id   AF-A0A3B8JS14-F1
#
_cell.length_a   1.000
_cell.length_b   1.000
_cell.length_c   1.000
_cell.angle_alpha   90.00
_cell.angle_beta   90.00
_cell.angle_gamma   90.00
#
_symmetry.space_group_name_H-M   'P 1'
#
loop_
_entity.id
_entity.type
_entity.pdbx_description
1 polymer ?
#
loop_
_entity_poly.entity_id
_entity_poly.type
_entity_poly.pdbx_seq_one_letter_code
_entity_poly.pdbx_strand_id
1 'polypeptide(L)'
;MNVQQVELYQRIQAFSLDDPDANLAFSKRLARDNGWSTQYTQRVIEEYKKFTFLAVVAGHPVTPSDQVDQVWHLHLIYSHSYWGEFCPNVLQTPLHHGPTRGGRSEHNKFNDWYSKTLASYEHFFEQAPPSDIWPRPQIRFDRDLHFLRVNTRQNWILPKPSVELPKLRIKRLAIAVVLFLFVLIFTTCEPLLAATTSNPLDFNGPEFLWFFFFAAIASNFWASILGWYLPKVLSRLLGFSLNTNSIQIRVVRWLSMLPFFAVLLLGIAKIIVGISRDKPVGFLLILWFIVAIVGLCQHLGAQAGSRTYRSNSGRSNSSICSSGGSDSSCGDSSCGDGGGGDGGGGCGGCGGCGGCGG
;
A
#
# COMPACT_ATOMS: atom_id res chain seq x y z
N MET A 1 -30.14 -6.16 29.09
CA MET A 1 -29.36 -5.25 29.96
C MET A 1 -30.00 -5.15 31.34
N ASN A 2 -29.22 -5.05 32.42
CA ASN A 2 -29.71 -4.73 33.76
C ASN A 2 -29.90 -3.21 33.95
N VAL A 3 -30.45 -2.76 35.08
CA VAL A 3 -30.75 -1.33 35.34
C VAL A 3 -29.51 -0.45 35.24
N GLN A 4 -28.39 -0.85 35.87
CA GLN A 4 -27.14 -0.09 35.84
C GLN A 4 -26.58 0.04 34.41
N GLN A 5 -26.68 -1.02 33.60
CA GLN A 5 -26.28 -1.02 32.20
C GLN A 5 -27.18 -0.07 31.36
N VAL A 6 -28.49 -0.05 31.61
CA VAL A 6 -29.40 0.88 30.93
C VAL A 6 -29.06 2.33 31.26
N GLU A 7 -28.81 2.65 32.54
CA GLU A 7 -28.42 3.99 32.97
C GLU A 7 -27.10 4.45 32.35
N LEU A 8 -26.08 3.58 32.33
CA LEU A 8 -24.81 3.84 31.66
C LEU A 8 -25.04 4.13 30.17
N TYR A 9 -25.82 3.28 29.49
CA TYR A 9 -26.08 3.46 28.07
C TYR A 9 -26.81 4.76 27.79
N GLN A 10 -27.81 5.14 28.61
CA GLN A 10 -28.51 6.42 28.49
C GLN A 10 -27.57 7.63 28.64
N ARG A 11 -26.65 7.62 29.61
CA ARG A 11 -25.65 8.69 29.76
C ARG A 11 -24.75 8.80 28.53
N ILE A 12 -24.26 7.66 28.03
CA ILE A 12 -23.43 7.62 26.81
C ILE A 12 -24.20 8.17 25.60
N GLN A 13 -25.47 7.79 25.44
CA GLN A 13 -26.31 8.26 24.35
C GLN A 13 -26.58 9.76 24.44
N ALA A 14 -26.84 10.28 25.64
CA ALA A 14 -27.10 11.70 25.88
C ALA A 14 -25.86 12.60 25.68
N PHE A 15 -24.64 12.05 25.78
CA PHE A 15 -23.41 12.82 25.61
C PHE A 15 -23.27 13.33 24.16
N SER A 16 -23.07 14.63 24.00
CA SER A 16 -22.75 15.25 22.71
C SER A 16 -21.24 15.38 22.56
N LEU A 17 -20.69 14.88 21.45
CA LEU A 17 -19.30 15.12 21.07
C LEU A 17 -19.13 16.48 20.38
N ASP A 18 -20.21 17.01 19.82
CA ASP A 18 -20.21 18.31 19.16
C ASP A 18 -20.47 19.41 20.19
N ASP A 19 -19.56 20.38 20.21
CA ASP A 19 -19.75 21.68 20.85
C ASP A 19 -20.51 22.59 19.86
N PRO A 20 -21.71 23.10 20.22
CA PRO A 20 -22.50 23.97 19.36
C PRO A 20 -21.81 25.30 19.04
N ASP A 21 -20.90 25.76 19.91
CA ASP A 21 -20.20 27.04 19.75
C ASP A 21 -18.94 26.89 18.88
N ALA A 22 -18.53 25.65 18.57
CA ALA A 22 -17.36 25.37 17.75
C ALA A 22 -17.62 25.57 16.25
N ASN A 23 -16.86 26.49 15.64
CA ASN A 23 -16.86 26.70 14.19
C ASN A 23 -16.57 25.41 13.39
N LEU A 24 -15.70 24.54 13.92
CA LEU A 24 -15.45 23.20 13.39
C LEU A 24 -15.77 22.16 14.47
N ALA A 25 -17.05 21.79 14.53
CA ALA A 25 -17.55 20.72 15.40
C ALA A 25 -16.81 19.39 15.18
N PHE A 26 -16.83 18.53 16.20
CA PHE A 26 -16.15 17.24 16.22
C PHE A 26 -16.54 16.36 15.03
N SER A 27 -17.85 16.22 14.76
CA SER A 27 -18.40 15.42 13.67
C SER A 27 -17.96 15.94 12.30
N LYS A 28 -17.94 17.28 12.10
CA LYS A 28 -17.45 17.91 10.87
C LYS A 28 -15.97 17.63 10.66
N ARG A 29 -15.17 17.70 11.73
CA ARG A 29 -13.74 17.38 11.67
C ARG A 29 -13.51 15.90 11.35
N LEU A 30 -14.24 15.01 12.02
CA LEU A 30 -14.19 13.57 11.79
C LEU A 30 -14.49 13.21 10.33
N ALA A 31 -15.57 13.78 9.78
CA ALA A 31 -15.96 13.60 8.39
C ALA A 31 -14.87 14.07 7.42
N ARG A 32 -14.32 15.27 7.64
CA ARG A 32 -13.27 15.86 6.81
C ARG A 32 -11.98 15.02 6.84
N ASP A 33 -11.53 14.64 8.02
CA ASP A 33 -10.22 13.98 8.19
C ASP A 33 -10.24 12.54 7.63
N ASN A 34 -11.42 11.89 7.55
CA ASN A 34 -11.60 10.54 7.00
C ASN A 34 -12.21 10.49 5.58
N GLY A 35 -12.64 11.63 5.03
CA GLY A 35 -13.35 11.69 3.75
C GLY A 35 -14.74 11.03 3.79
N TRP A 36 -15.41 11.04 4.94
CA TRP A 36 -16.72 10.43 5.13
C TRP A 36 -17.86 11.41 4.82
N SER A 37 -19.02 10.87 4.45
CA SER A 37 -20.25 11.67 4.39
C SER A 37 -20.75 11.99 5.79
N THR A 38 -21.54 13.06 5.94
CA THR A 38 -22.15 13.43 7.23
C THR A 38 -23.00 12.30 7.81
N GLN A 39 -23.81 11.65 6.97
CA GLN A 39 -24.68 10.55 7.40
C GLN A 39 -23.87 9.34 7.89
N TYR A 40 -22.81 8.96 7.17
CA TYR A 40 -21.94 7.87 7.59
C TYR A 40 -21.22 8.22 8.89
N THR A 41 -20.71 9.44 8.99
CA THR A 41 -20.03 9.94 10.20
C THR A 41 -20.92 9.84 11.44
N GLN A 42 -22.19 10.25 11.34
CA GLN A 42 -23.12 10.12 12.46
C GLN A 42 -23.33 8.65 12.86
N ARG A 43 -23.51 7.75 11.87
CA ARG A 43 -23.64 6.32 12.15
C ARG A 43 -22.42 5.77 12.89
N VAL A 44 -21.21 6.14 12.48
CA VAL A 44 -19.98 5.68 13.15
C VAL A 44 -19.86 6.26 14.57
N ILE A 45 -20.31 7.50 14.81
CA ILE A 45 -20.39 8.07 16.16
C ILE A 45 -21.34 7.27 17.06
N GLU A 46 -22.50 6.85 16.55
CA GLU A 46 -23.41 5.98 17.32
C GLU A 46 -22.79 4.62 17.62
N GLU A 47 -22.05 4.05 16.68
CA GLU A 47 -21.31 2.79 16.89
C GLU A 47 -20.15 2.95 17.88
N TYR A 48 -19.48 4.11 17.92
CA TYR A 48 -18.50 4.44 18.95
C TYR A 48 -19.13 4.51 20.34
N LYS A 49 -20.31 5.12 20.47
CA LYS A 49 -21.06 5.12 21.73
C LYS A 49 -21.36 3.70 22.19
N LYS A 50 -21.86 2.82 21.31
CA LYS A 50 -22.05 1.39 21.62
C LYS A 50 -20.76 0.69 22.03
N PHE A 51 -19.66 0.95 21.34
CA PHE A 51 -18.35 0.39 21.69
C PHE A 51 -17.89 0.82 23.09
N THR A 52 -18.03 2.09 23.47
CA THR A 52 -17.67 2.55 24.82
C THR A 52 -18.53 1.91 25.91
N PHE A 53 -19.81 1.64 25.62
CA PHE A 53 -20.65 0.83 26.50
C PHE A 53 -20.10 -0.59 26.66
N LEU A 54 -19.81 -1.28 25.55
CA LEU A 54 -19.22 -2.62 25.58
C LEU A 54 -17.89 -2.66 26.34
N ALA A 55 -17.05 -1.64 26.20
CA ALA A 55 -15.77 -1.54 26.90
C ALA A 55 -15.91 -1.56 28.42
N VAL A 56 -17.04 -1.09 28.96
CA VAL A 56 -17.32 -1.10 30.40
C VAL A 56 -18.01 -2.40 30.83
N VAL A 57 -18.93 -2.94 30.03
CA VAL A 57 -19.84 -4.00 30.49
C VAL A 57 -19.48 -5.41 30.05
N ALA A 58 -18.63 -5.57 29.04
CA ALA A 58 -18.38 -6.88 28.41
C ALA A 58 -17.59 -7.86 29.31
N GLY A 59 -16.92 -7.36 30.36
CA GLY A 59 -16.12 -8.18 31.28
C GLY A 59 -14.86 -8.77 30.65
N HIS A 60 -14.49 -8.32 29.45
CA HIS A 60 -13.27 -8.70 28.74
C HIS A 60 -12.73 -7.51 27.93
N PRO A 61 -11.43 -7.50 27.58
CA PRO A 61 -10.89 -6.52 26.64
C PRO A 61 -11.64 -6.49 25.32
N VAL A 62 -11.95 -5.29 24.82
CA VAL A 62 -12.64 -5.08 23.55
C VAL A 62 -11.71 -4.43 22.52
N THR A 63 -11.97 -4.72 21.25
CA THR A 63 -11.24 -4.15 20.11
C THR A 63 -12.24 -3.51 19.15
N PRO A 64 -12.08 -2.23 18.78
CA PRO A 64 -12.97 -1.56 17.84
C PRO A 64 -12.71 -1.96 16.38
N SER A 65 -13.68 -1.70 15.50
CA SER A 65 -13.41 -1.63 14.06
C SER A 65 -12.53 -0.42 13.74
N ASP A 66 -11.93 -0.36 12.55
CA ASP A 66 -11.09 0.80 12.18
C ASP A 66 -11.89 2.10 12.24
N GLN A 67 -13.13 2.06 11.73
CA GLN A 67 -14.05 3.20 11.70
C GLN A 67 -14.34 3.73 13.11
N VAL A 68 -14.67 2.84 14.05
CA VAL A 68 -14.92 3.22 15.44
C VAL A 68 -13.65 3.70 16.14
N ASP A 69 -12.50 3.09 15.83
CA ASP A 69 -11.19 3.50 16.33
C ASP A 69 -10.85 4.94 15.87
N GLN A 70 -11.23 5.36 14.65
CA GLN A 70 -11.03 6.75 14.21
C GLN A 70 -11.82 7.77 15.04
N VAL A 71 -13.04 7.43 15.47
CA VAL A 71 -13.82 8.28 16.39
C VAL A 71 -13.13 8.36 17.74
N TRP A 72 -12.70 7.20 18.26
CA TRP A 72 -12.05 7.11 19.55
C TRP A 72 -10.71 7.87 19.57
N HIS A 73 -9.87 7.70 18.55
CA HIS A 73 -8.65 8.49 18.36
C HIS A 73 -8.92 9.98 18.34
N LEU A 74 -9.94 10.44 17.61
CA LEU A 74 -10.29 11.85 17.59
C LEU A 74 -10.75 12.32 18.98
N HIS A 75 -11.57 11.55 19.67
CA HIS A 75 -12.05 11.92 21.01
C HIS A 75 -10.91 12.02 22.02
N LEU A 76 -9.93 11.12 21.97
CA LEU A 76 -8.71 11.21 22.78
C LEU A 76 -7.92 12.52 22.55
N ILE A 77 -7.94 13.05 21.32
CA ILE A 77 -7.34 14.36 21.00
C ILE A 77 -8.13 15.50 21.66
N TYR A 78 -9.46 15.38 21.79
CA TYR A 78 -10.31 16.31 22.53
C TYR A 78 -10.22 16.02 24.03
N SER A 79 -9.00 16.14 24.57
CA SER A 79 -8.62 15.63 25.89
C SER A 79 -9.47 16.17 27.04
N HIS A 80 -9.91 17.42 27.00
CA HIS A 80 -10.83 17.99 28.00
C HIS A 80 -12.20 17.29 27.97
N SER A 81 -12.78 17.12 26.79
CA SER A 81 -14.05 16.40 26.62
C SER A 81 -13.89 14.93 27.01
N TYR A 82 -12.79 14.27 26.62
CA TYR A 82 -12.58 12.86 26.93
C TYR A 82 -12.25 12.59 28.41
N TRP A 83 -11.18 13.20 28.93
CA TRP A 83 -10.67 12.93 30.27
C TRP A 83 -11.35 13.76 31.36
N GLY A 84 -11.80 14.97 31.03
CA GLY A 84 -12.46 15.87 31.99
C GLY A 84 -13.96 15.62 32.13
N GLU A 85 -14.63 15.13 31.08
CA GLU A 85 -16.09 14.99 31.07
C GLU A 85 -16.53 13.55 30.82
N PHE A 86 -16.16 12.96 29.69
CA PHE A 86 -16.68 11.67 29.25
C PHE A 86 -16.28 10.52 30.17
N CYS A 87 -14.99 10.34 30.44
CA CYS A 87 -14.53 9.27 31.34
C CYS A 87 -15.07 9.40 32.78
N PRO A 88 -14.90 10.54 33.49
CA PRO A 88 -15.33 10.63 34.89
C PRO A 88 -16.84 10.74 35.07
N ASN A 89 -17.55 11.48 34.20
CA ASN A 89 -18.96 11.80 34.43
C ASN A 89 -19.92 10.91 33.64
N VAL A 90 -19.51 10.42 32.46
CA VAL A 90 -20.37 9.58 31.61
C VAL A 90 -20.10 8.11 31.86
N LEU A 91 -18.85 7.66 31.61
CA LEU A 91 -18.42 6.27 31.79
C LEU A 91 -18.24 5.90 33.27
N GLN A 92 -17.85 6.88 34.10
CA GLN A 92 -17.47 6.69 35.50
C GLN A 92 -16.32 5.69 35.71
N THR A 93 -15.50 5.52 34.68
CA THR A 93 -14.30 4.69 34.69
C THR A 93 -13.33 5.20 33.62
N PRO A 94 -12.01 5.19 33.87
CA PRO A 94 -11.05 5.50 32.83
C PRO A 94 -11.09 4.47 31.71
N LEU A 95 -11.06 4.93 30.47
CA LEU A 95 -10.95 4.08 29.29
C LEU A 95 -9.66 4.41 28.55
N HIS A 96 -8.65 3.55 28.69
CA HIS A 96 -7.34 3.78 28.07
C HIS A 96 -7.23 3.14 26.69
N HIS A 97 -6.65 3.89 25.76
CA HIS A 97 -6.21 3.38 24.46
C HIS A 97 -4.72 3.03 24.54
N GLY A 98 -4.35 1.84 24.07
CA GLY A 98 -2.96 1.37 24.10
C GLY A 98 -2.55 0.81 22.75
N PRO A 99 -1.36 1.14 22.21
CA PRO A 99 -0.95 0.72 20.88
C PRO A 99 -0.67 -0.79 20.80
N THR A 100 -0.80 -1.36 19.61
CA THR A 100 -0.30 -2.72 19.34
C THR A 100 1.23 -2.80 19.47
N ARG A 101 1.74 -3.90 20.05
CA ARG A 101 3.20 -4.17 20.06
C ARG A 101 3.70 -4.80 18.75
N GLY A 102 2.78 -5.07 17.82
CA GLY A 102 3.08 -5.70 16.54
C GLY A 102 3.43 -7.19 16.64
N GLY A 103 3.54 -7.84 15.47
CA GLY A 103 3.85 -9.26 15.36
C GLY A 103 2.64 -10.19 15.42
N ARG A 104 2.89 -11.48 15.18
CA ARG A 104 1.84 -12.49 14.98
C ARG A 104 1.01 -12.77 16.24
N SER A 105 1.64 -12.71 17.42
CA SER A 105 0.95 -12.92 18.69
C SER A 105 -0.06 -11.80 18.97
N GLU A 106 0.34 -10.54 18.80
CA GLU A 106 -0.56 -9.39 18.94
C GLU A 106 -1.69 -9.44 17.91
N HIS A 107 -1.39 -9.81 16.66
CA HIS A 107 -2.42 -9.99 15.64
C HIS A 107 -3.47 -11.03 16.04
N ASN A 108 -3.04 -12.21 16.51
CA ASN A 108 -3.96 -13.26 16.96
C ASN A 108 -4.80 -12.80 18.17
N LYS A 109 -4.17 -12.10 19.12
CA LYS A 109 -4.83 -11.54 20.31
C LYS A 109 -5.94 -10.56 19.91
N PHE A 110 -5.64 -9.57 19.07
CA PHE A 110 -6.63 -8.59 18.66
C PHE A 110 -7.74 -9.18 17.79
N ASN A 111 -7.44 -10.22 17.00
CA ASN A 111 -8.45 -10.98 16.25
C ASN A 111 -9.45 -11.69 17.17
N ASP A 112 -8.96 -12.36 18.21
CA ASP A 112 -9.80 -12.98 19.25
C ASP A 112 -10.66 -11.92 19.97
N TRP A 113 -10.05 -10.84 20.44
CA TRP A 113 -10.76 -9.77 21.15
C TRP A 113 -11.81 -9.07 20.28
N TYR A 114 -11.51 -8.83 19.00
CA TYR A 114 -12.47 -8.26 18.06
C TYR A 114 -13.65 -9.20 17.83
N SER A 115 -13.38 -10.50 17.67
CA SER A 115 -14.45 -11.51 17.53
C SER A 115 -15.35 -11.56 18.76
N LYS A 116 -14.77 -11.49 19.97
CA LYS A 116 -15.54 -11.38 21.23
C LYS A 116 -16.30 -10.06 21.34
N THR A 117 -15.75 -8.97 20.81
CA THR A 117 -16.43 -7.66 20.77
C THR A 117 -17.69 -7.74 19.92
N LEU A 118 -17.62 -8.36 18.74
CA LEU A 118 -18.79 -8.58 17.89
C LEU A 118 -19.84 -9.48 18.56
N ALA A 119 -19.42 -10.54 19.25
CA ALA A 119 -20.33 -11.42 19.99
C ALA A 119 -21.03 -10.66 21.15
N SER A 120 -20.28 -9.86 21.91
CA SER A 120 -20.83 -9.01 22.97
C SER A 120 -21.76 -7.93 22.40
N TYR A 121 -21.45 -7.37 21.23
CA TYR A 121 -22.37 -6.46 20.53
C TYR A 121 -23.72 -7.15 20.25
N GLU A 122 -23.71 -8.32 19.63
CA GLU A 122 -24.94 -9.07 19.32
C GLU A 122 -25.71 -9.45 20.59
N HIS A 123 -25.01 -9.83 21.65
CA HIS A 123 -25.61 -10.16 22.94
C HIS A 123 -26.31 -8.97 23.60
N PHE A 124 -25.67 -7.81 23.64
CA PHE A 124 -26.22 -6.65 24.34
C PHE A 124 -27.27 -5.87 23.54
N PHE A 125 -27.14 -5.83 22.22
CA PHE A 125 -28.02 -5.04 21.35
C PHE A 125 -29.04 -5.86 20.56
N GLU A 126 -29.00 -7.19 20.69
CA GLU A 126 -29.94 -8.13 20.03
C GLU A 126 -30.01 -7.94 18.50
N GLN A 127 -28.94 -7.41 17.90
CA GLN A 127 -28.86 -7.11 16.48
C GLN A 127 -27.44 -7.33 15.98
N ALA A 128 -27.31 -7.74 14.72
CA ALA A 128 -26.01 -7.80 14.06
C ALA A 128 -25.44 -6.39 13.90
N PRO A 129 -24.13 -6.18 14.15
CA PRO A 129 -23.52 -4.88 13.92
C PRO A 129 -23.47 -4.55 12.42
N PRO A 130 -23.63 -3.28 12.03
CA PRO A 130 -23.66 -2.88 10.62
C PRO A 130 -22.34 -3.20 9.93
N SER A 131 -22.37 -4.10 8.94
CA SER A 131 -21.16 -4.68 8.31
C SER A 131 -20.25 -3.68 7.57
N ASP A 132 -20.77 -2.50 7.21
CA ASP A 132 -20.01 -1.41 6.62
C ASP A 132 -19.22 -0.58 7.65
N ILE A 133 -19.48 -0.76 8.95
CA ILE A 133 -18.76 -0.14 10.07
C ILE A 133 -18.03 -1.21 10.91
N TRP A 134 -18.63 -2.39 11.06
CA TRP A 134 -18.08 -3.55 11.78
C TRP A 134 -17.86 -4.71 10.81
N PRO A 135 -16.79 -4.65 9.98
CA PRO A 135 -16.52 -5.71 9.03
C PRO A 135 -16.08 -6.99 9.75
N ARG A 136 -16.14 -8.13 9.04
CA ARG A 136 -15.67 -9.42 9.57
C ARG A 136 -14.18 -9.35 9.95
N PRO A 137 -13.70 -10.15 10.92
CA PRO A 137 -12.30 -10.11 11.37
C PRO A 137 -11.28 -10.24 10.24
N GLN A 138 -11.57 -11.07 9.23
CA GLN A 138 -10.68 -11.26 8.08
C GLN A 138 -10.52 -9.99 7.23
N ILE A 139 -11.53 -9.11 7.21
CA ILE A 139 -11.48 -7.84 6.49
C ILE A 139 -10.79 -6.77 7.36
N ARG A 140 -11.17 -6.70 8.65
CA ARG A 140 -10.64 -5.75 9.64
C ARG A 140 -9.11 -5.83 9.78
N PHE A 141 -8.55 -7.04 9.74
CA PHE A 141 -7.12 -7.30 9.95
C PHE A 141 -6.36 -7.70 8.68
N ASP A 142 -6.94 -7.47 7.50
CA ASP A 142 -6.25 -7.61 6.20
C ASP A 142 -6.39 -6.30 5.41
N ARG A 143 -7.54 -6.11 4.75
CA ARG A 143 -7.83 -4.94 3.90
C ARG A 143 -7.68 -3.62 4.67
N ASP A 144 -8.24 -3.56 5.88
CA ASP A 144 -8.38 -2.31 6.64
C ASP A 144 -7.13 -1.96 7.47
N LEU A 145 -5.98 -2.62 7.24
CA LEU A 145 -4.69 -2.26 7.87
C LEU A 145 -3.79 -1.39 6.97
N HIS A 146 -4.16 -1.20 5.71
CA HIS A 146 -3.30 -0.57 4.70
C HIS A 146 -3.59 0.93 4.51
N PHE A 147 -3.66 1.67 5.60
CA PHE A 147 -3.87 3.12 5.58
C PHE A 147 -2.56 3.89 5.69
N LEU A 148 -2.46 4.96 4.91
CA LEU A 148 -1.39 5.95 4.99
C LEU A 148 -2.03 7.34 4.94
N ARG A 149 -1.53 8.24 5.77
CA ARG A 149 -1.88 9.65 5.66
C ARG A 149 -1.11 10.26 4.50
N VAL A 150 -1.83 10.77 3.51
CA VAL A 150 -1.25 11.37 2.30
C VAL A 150 -1.77 12.79 2.09
N ASN A 151 -0.94 13.66 1.52
CA ASN A 151 -1.34 15.01 1.16
C ASN A 151 -1.96 15.02 -0.25
N THR A 152 -3.25 15.33 -0.34
CA THR A 152 -4.02 15.30 -1.60
C THR A 152 -3.71 16.45 -2.57
N ARG A 153 -3.01 17.51 -2.13
CA ARG A 153 -2.47 18.54 -3.03
C ARG A 153 -1.20 18.10 -3.74
N GLN A 154 -0.49 17.13 -3.16
CA GLN A 154 0.79 16.62 -3.69
C GLN A 154 0.66 15.23 -4.33
N ASN A 155 -0.44 14.52 -4.06
CA ASN A 155 -0.64 13.14 -4.47
C ASN A 155 -2.04 12.94 -5.03
N TRP A 156 -2.15 12.20 -6.13
CA TRP A 156 -3.44 11.73 -6.63
C TRP A 156 -3.86 10.44 -5.93
N ILE A 157 -5.11 10.39 -5.45
CA ILE A 157 -5.73 9.19 -4.90
C ILE A 157 -6.73 8.67 -5.92
N LEU A 158 -6.34 7.63 -6.65
CA LEU A 158 -7.21 6.97 -7.62
C LEU A 158 -7.72 5.65 -7.03
N PRO A 159 -9.04 5.40 -7.02
CA PRO A 159 -9.57 4.13 -6.54
C PRO A 159 -9.03 3.00 -7.42
N LYS A 160 -8.67 1.87 -6.80
CA LYS A 160 -8.30 0.68 -7.55
C LYS A 160 -9.53 0.19 -8.33
N PRO A 161 -9.40 -0.16 -9.61
CA PRO A 161 -10.51 -0.71 -10.37
C PRO A 161 -10.99 -2.00 -9.69
N SER A 162 -12.27 -2.06 -9.33
CA SER A 162 -12.90 -3.19 -8.64
C SER A 162 -13.18 -4.39 -9.55
N VAL A 163 -12.53 -4.45 -10.72
CA VAL A 163 -12.74 -5.54 -11.67
C VAL A 163 -11.98 -6.76 -11.18
N GLU A 164 -12.69 -7.71 -10.56
CA GLU A 164 -12.18 -9.03 -10.22
C GLU A 164 -11.90 -9.85 -11.49
N LEU A 165 -10.92 -9.43 -12.28
CA LEU A 165 -10.49 -10.22 -13.44
C LEU A 165 -9.74 -11.46 -12.91
N PRO A 166 -10.18 -12.69 -13.24
CA PRO A 166 -9.49 -13.89 -12.80
C PRO A 166 -8.04 -13.84 -13.29
N LYS A 167 -7.09 -13.74 -12.34
CA LYS A 167 -5.64 -13.57 -12.60
C LYS A 167 -5.08 -14.61 -13.59
N LEU A 168 -5.71 -15.78 -13.68
CA LEU A 168 -5.35 -16.86 -14.59
C LEU A 168 -5.76 -16.60 -16.05
N ARG A 169 -6.88 -15.90 -16.29
CA ARG A 169 -7.37 -15.56 -17.64
C ARG A 169 -6.53 -14.46 -18.29
N ILE A 170 -6.12 -13.44 -17.54
CA ILE A 170 -5.26 -12.37 -18.07
C ILE A 170 -3.89 -12.93 -18.45
N LYS A 171 -3.28 -13.80 -17.64
CA LYS A 171 -2.00 -14.41 -17.98
C LYS A 171 -2.09 -15.30 -19.23
N ARG A 172 -3.16 -16.12 -19.34
CA ARG A 172 -3.41 -16.96 -20.53
C ARG A 172 -3.71 -16.12 -21.77
N LEU A 173 -4.49 -15.04 -21.63
CA LEU A 173 -4.79 -14.12 -22.72
C LEU A 173 -3.54 -13.34 -23.14
N ALA A 174 -2.73 -12.86 -22.21
CA ALA A 174 -1.47 -12.18 -22.53
C ALA A 174 -0.49 -13.14 -23.23
N ILE A 175 -0.37 -14.38 -22.75
CA ILE A 175 0.44 -15.42 -23.42
C ILE A 175 -0.14 -15.72 -24.81
N ALA A 176 -1.45 -15.89 -24.95
CA ALA A 176 -2.11 -16.15 -26.23
C ALA A 176 -1.96 -14.98 -27.21
N VAL A 177 -2.05 -13.73 -26.74
CA VAL A 177 -1.82 -12.52 -27.54
C VAL A 177 -0.35 -12.42 -27.95
N VAL A 178 0.59 -12.70 -27.04
CA VAL A 178 2.02 -12.74 -27.38
C VAL A 178 2.33 -13.83 -28.40
N LEU A 179 1.78 -15.04 -28.22
CA LEU A 179 1.94 -16.15 -29.17
C LEU A 179 1.25 -15.83 -30.50
N PHE A 180 0.08 -15.20 -30.50
CA PHE A 180 -0.63 -14.80 -31.70
C PHE A 180 0.12 -13.71 -32.46
N LEU A 181 0.65 -12.70 -31.77
CA LEU A 181 1.51 -11.67 -32.37
C LEU A 181 2.82 -12.28 -32.90
N PHE A 182 3.40 -13.27 -32.20
CA PHE A 182 4.57 -14.00 -32.65
C PHE A 182 4.27 -14.81 -33.92
N VAL A 183 3.15 -15.52 -33.97
CA VAL A 183 2.69 -16.24 -35.17
C VAL A 183 2.44 -15.26 -36.32
N LEU A 184 1.79 -14.11 -36.08
CA LEU A 184 1.59 -13.06 -37.07
C LEU A 184 2.90 -12.51 -37.63
N ILE A 185 3.91 -12.32 -36.79
CA ILE A 185 5.25 -11.89 -37.21
C ILE A 185 5.92 -12.96 -38.09
N PHE A 186 5.75 -14.25 -37.78
CA PHE A 186 6.32 -15.34 -38.58
C PHE A 186 5.54 -15.65 -39.87
N THR A 187 4.22 -15.49 -39.88
CA THR A 187 3.37 -15.77 -41.06
C THR A 187 3.27 -14.61 -42.04
N THR A 188 3.54 -13.37 -41.61
CA THR A 188 3.61 -12.21 -42.52
C THR A 188 5.01 -11.97 -43.08
N CYS A 189 6.01 -12.75 -42.66
CA CYS A 189 7.39 -12.65 -43.14
C CYS A 189 7.64 -13.53 -44.39
N GLU A 190 6.78 -13.44 -45.40
CA GLU A 190 7.03 -14.02 -46.73
C GLU A 190 7.68 -13.03 -47.73
N PRO A 191 8.56 -12.11 -47.29
CA PRO A 191 9.61 -11.68 -48.22
C PRO A 191 11.03 -11.68 -47.64
N LEU A 192 11.28 -12.13 -46.40
CA LEU A 192 12.65 -12.08 -45.84
C LEU A 192 13.52 -13.29 -46.20
N LEU A 193 12.93 -14.42 -46.60
CA LEU A 193 13.68 -15.59 -47.07
C LEU A 193 14.03 -15.52 -48.57
N ALA A 194 13.55 -14.51 -49.29
CA ALA A 194 13.80 -14.32 -50.73
C ALA A 194 14.83 -13.21 -51.06
N ALA A 195 15.40 -12.52 -50.06
CA ALA A 195 16.46 -11.54 -50.29
C ALA A 195 17.83 -12.23 -50.27
N THR A 196 18.34 -12.57 -51.45
CA THR A 196 19.66 -13.15 -51.75
C THR A 196 20.83 -12.17 -51.53
N THR A 197 20.82 -11.38 -50.46
CA THR A 197 21.98 -10.58 -50.04
C THR A 197 22.37 -10.98 -48.62
N SER A 198 23.60 -11.50 -48.47
CA SER A 198 24.12 -12.05 -47.21
C SER A 198 24.45 -11.00 -46.15
N ASN A 199 24.34 -9.70 -46.47
CA ASN A 199 24.70 -8.60 -45.57
C ASN A 199 23.51 -7.63 -45.34
N PRO A 200 22.96 -7.57 -44.11
CA PRO A 200 21.85 -6.65 -43.76
C PRO A 200 22.17 -5.16 -43.99
N LEU A 201 23.45 -4.77 -44.05
CA LEU A 201 23.84 -3.39 -44.32
C LEU A 201 23.60 -2.96 -45.78
N ASP A 202 23.33 -3.90 -46.69
CA ASP A 202 23.07 -3.61 -48.11
C ASP A 202 21.58 -3.35 -48.39
N PHE A 203 20.70 -3.60 -47.42
CA PHE A 203 19.25 -3.37 -47.57
C PHE A 203 18.91 -1.92 -47.92
N ASN A 204 17.84 -1.71 -48.68
CA ASN A 204 17.32 -0.36 -48.91
C ASN A 204 16.74 0.23 -47.61
N GLY A 205 16.57 1.55 -47.55
CA GLY A 205 16.14 2.24 -46.31
C GLY A 205 14.91 1.63 -45.63
N PRO A 206 13.79 1.42 -46.34
CA PRO A 206 12.58 0.80 -45.77
C PRO A 206 12.77 -0.67 -45.37
N GLU A 207 13.50 -1.45 -46.16
CA GLU A 207 13.81 -2.86 -45.87
C GLU A 207 14.63 -2.98 -44.58
N PHE A 208 15.65 -2.12 -44.43
CA PHE A 208 16.45 -2.07 -43.22
C PHE A 208 15.64 -1.63 -42.01
N LEU A 209 14.72 -0.66 -42.16
CA LEU A 209 13.86 -0.19 -41.08
C LEU A 209 12.97 -1.32 -40.54
N TRP A 210 12.34 -2.09 -41.43
CA TRP A 210 11.52 -3.25 -41.03
C TRP A 210 12.38 -4.35 -40.38
N PHE A 211 13.51 -4.69 -41.01
CA PHE A 211 14.47 -5.63 -40.43
C PHE A 211 14.90 -5.21 -39.02
N PHE A 212 15.31 -3.95 -38.86
CA PHE A 212 15.77 -3.41 -37.58
C PHE A 212 14.66 -3.40 -36.52
N PHE A 213 13.43 -3.03 -36.90
CA PHE A 213 12.27 -3.06 -36.01
C PHE A 213 11.99 -4.46 -35.47
N PHE A 214 11.90 -5.47 -36.34
CA PHE A 214 11.63 -6.84 -35.92
C PHE A 214 12.79 -7.47 -35.17
N ALA A 215 14.04 -7.23 -35.60
CA ALA A 215 15.22 -7.68 -34.89
C ALA A 215 15.32 -7.05 -33.48
N ALA A 216 14.93 -5.79 -33.34
CA ALA A 216 14.85 -5.12 -32.04
C ALA A 216 13.80 -5.77 -31.14
N ILE A 217 12.59 -6.04 -31.64
CA ILE A 217 11.54 -6.72 -30.85
C ILE A 217 11.99 -8.13 -30.45
N ALA A 218 12.52 -8.92 -31.39
CA ALA A 218 12.95 -10.28 -31.15
C ALA A 218 14.10 -10.35 -30.13
N SER A 219 15.10 -9.47 -30.24
CA SER A 219 16.22 -9.41 -29.30
C SER A 219 15.80 -8.94 -27.90
N ASN A 220 14.87 -8.00 -27.78
CA ASN A 220 14.29 -7.59 -26.49
C ASN A 220 13.48 -8.73 -25.84
N PHE A 221 12.70 -9.45 -26.63
CA PHE A 221 11.93 -10.60 -26.17
C PHE A 221 12.85 -11.74 -25.71
N TRP A 222 13.90 -12.03 -26.48
CA TRP A 222 14.93 -13.00 -26.14
C TRP A 222 15.65 -12.65 -24.82
N ALA A 223 16.10 -11.40 -24.70
CA ALA A 223 16.74 -10.90 -23.49
C ALA A 223 15.80 -10.96 -22.26
N SER A 224 14.52 -10.68 -22.47
CA SER A 224 13.50 -10.75 -21.42
C SER A 224 13.25 -12.18 -20.95
N ILE A 225 13.14 -13.15 -21.87
CA ILE A 225 12.87 -14.55 -21.53
C ILE A 225 14.10 -15.20 -20.90
N LEU A 226 15.27 -15.14 -21.54
CA LEU A 226 16.46 -15.79 -21.00
C LEU A 226 16.99 -15.07 -19.76
N GLY A 227 17.00 -13.74 -19.73
CA GLY A 227 17.54 -12.98 -18.60
C GLY A 227 16.71 -13.12 -17.32
N TRP A 228 15.40 -13.38 -17.44
CA TRP A 228 14.49 -13.37 -16.30
C TRP A 228 13.79 -14.68 -15.99
N TYR A 229 13.46 -15.47 -17.01
CA TYR A 229 12.73 -16.71 -16.86
C TYR A 229 13.68 -17.88 -16.61
N LEU A 230 14.80 -17.94 -17.35
CA LEU A 230 15.77 -19.03 -17.23
C LEU A 230 16.37 -19.17 -15.82
N PRO A 231 16.81 -18.10 -15.12
CA PRO A 231 17.36 -18.23 -13.76
C PRO A 231 16.31 -18.71 -12.76
N LYS A 232 15.04 -18.30 -12.93
CA LYS A 232 13.94 -18.73 -12.07
C LYS A 232 13.59 -20.20 -12.28
N VAL A 233 13.54 -20.66 -13.53
CA VAL A 233 13.28 -22.06 -13.86
C VAL A 233 14.44 -22.94 -13.41
N LEU A 234 15.69 -22.53 -13.68
CA LEU A 234 16.88 -23.27 -13.29
C LEU A 234 16.99 -23.41 -11.77
N SER A 235 16.68 -22.36 -11.00
CA SER A 235 16.63 -22.42 -9.53
C SER A 235 15.59 -23.40 -8.99
N ARG A 236 14.47 -23.60 -9.70
CA ARG A 236 13.43 -24.56 -9.32
C ARG A 236 13.78 -26.00 -9.68
N LEU A 237 14.46 -26.20 -10.81
CA LEU A 237 14.84 -27.54 -11.29
C LEU A 237 16.06 -28.10 -10.56
N LEU A 238 17.03 -27.25 -10.22
CA LEU A 238 18.27 -27.68 -9.56
C LEU A 238 18.21 -27.60 -8.02
N GLY A 239 17.07 -27.18 -7.44
CA GLY A 239 16.89 -27.09 -5.98
C GLY A 239 17.79 -26.07 -5.27
N PHE A 240 18.63 -25.34 -6.00
CA PHE A 240 19.50 -24.31 -5.44
C PHE A 240 18.74 -23.00 -5.27
N SER A 241 18.72 -22.47 -4.04
CA SER A 241 18.35 -21.08 -3.77
C SER A 241 19.44 -20.17 -4.33
N LEU A 242 19.39 -19.91 -5.63
CA LEU A 242 20.32 -19.01 -6.29
C LEU A 242 20.01 -17.59 -5.82
N ASN A 243 20.85 -17.08 -4.92
CA ASN A 243 20.84 -15.68 -4.51
C ASN A 243 20.87 -14.80 -5.77
N THR A 244 19.86 -13.96 -5.96
CA THR A 244 19.65 -13.13 -7.16
C THR A 244 20.80 -12.13 -7.43
N ASN A 245 21.69 -11.95 -6.45
CA ASN A 245 22.90 -11.12 -6.55
C ASN A 245 24.16 -11.90 -6.93
N SER A 246 24.10 -13.22 -7.13
CA SER A 246 25.27 -14.00 -7.53
C SER A 246 25.85 -13.46 -8.83
N ILE A 247 27.18 -13.42 -8.91
CA ILE A 247 27.91 -12.96 -10.10
C ILE A 247 27.45 -13.77 -11.33
N GLN A 248 27.14 -15.05 -11.15
CA GLN A 248 26.63 -15.95 -12.19
C GLN A 248 25.29 -15.49 -12.79
N ILE A 249 24.30 -15.06 -12.00
CA ILE A 249 23.02 -14.56 -12.53
C ILE A 249 23.21 -13.24 -13.27
N ARG A 250 24.11 -12.37 -12.79
CA ARG A 250 24.47 -11.14 -13.50
C ARG A 250 25.09 -11.45 -14.85
N VAL A 251 26.01 -12.42 -14.91
CA VAL A 251 26.63 -12.86 -16.17
C VAL A 251 25.58 -13.42 -17.15
N VAL A 252 24.67 -14.29 -16.70
CA VAL A 252 23.58 -14.83 -17.56
C VAL A 252 22.70 -13.72 -18.11
N ARG A 253 22.37 -12.70 -17.29
CA ARG A 253 21.60 -11.54 -17.74
C ARG A 253 22.35 -10.73 -18.79
N TRP A 254 23.64 -10.46 -18.60
CA TRP A 254 24.45 -9.73 -19.57
C TRP A 254 24.67 -10.50 -20.87
N LEU A 255 24.91 -11.81 -20.79
CA LEU A 255 25.03 -12.66 -21.98
C LEU A 255 23.73 -12.71 -22.80
N SER A 256 22.58 -12.71 -22.12
CA SER A 256 21.26 -12.68 -22.78
C SER A 256 20.99 -11.36 -23.53
N MET A 257 21.74 -10.29 -23.23
CA MET A 257 21.64 -8.99 -23.90
C MET A 257 22.54 -8.86 -25.12
N LEU A 258 23.46 -9.81 -25.38
CA LEU A 258 24.37 -9.74 -26.53
C LEU A 258 23.63 -9.55 -27.88
N PRO A 259 22.51 -10.26 -28.17
CA PRO A 259 21.76 -10.03 -29.40
C PRO A 259 21.16 -8.62 -29.49
N PHE A 260 20.72 -8.05 -28.36
CA PHE A 260 20.18 -6.69 -28.31
C PHE A 260 21.26 -5.65 -28.63
N PHE A 261 22.47 -5.79 -28.05
CA PHE A 261 23.58 -4.91 -28.38
C PHE A 261 24.05 -5.06 -29.83
N ALA A 262 24.06 -6.27 -30.37
CA ALA A 262 24.36 -6.51 -31.78
C ALA A 262 23.38 -5.76 -32.71
N VAL A 263 22.07 -5.78 -32.40
CA VAL A 263 21.07 -5.01 -33.15
C VAL A 263 21.33 -3.51 -33.05
N LEU A 264 21.60 -2.97 -31.86
CA LEU A 264 21.91 -1.54 -31.70
C LEU A 264 23.16 -1.13 -32.48
N LEU A 265 24.20 -1.97 -32.50
CA LEU A 265 25.42 -1.74 -33.27
C LEU A 265 25.16 -1.75 -34.78
N LEU A 266 24.33 -2.68 -35.27
CA LEU A 266 23.89 -2.71 -36.67
C LEU A 266 23.12 -1.43 -37.04
N GLY A 267 22.28 -0.91 -36.14
CA GLY A 267 21.59 0.37 -36.32
C GLY A 267 22.57 1.54 -36.46
N ILE A 268 23.58 1.63 -35.57
CA ILE A 268 24.64 2.65 -35.65
C ILE A 268 25.39 2.52 -36.98
N ALA A 269 25.81 1.31 -37.35
CA ALA A 269 26.54 1.08 -38.59
C ALA A 269 25.74 1.55 -39.82
N LYS A 270 24.43 1.28 -39.86
CA LYS A 270 23.57 1.75 -40.95
C LYS A 270 23.35 3.27 -40.95
N ILE A 271 23.23 3.88 -39.78
CA ILE A 271 23.17 5.35 -39.65
C ILE A 271 24.42 5.99 -40.25
N ILE A 272 25.61 5.47 -39.92
CA ILE A 272 26.89 5.96 -40.46
C ILE A 272 26.92 5.80 -41.99
N VAL A 273 26.54 4.64 -42.51
CA VAL A 273 26.45 4.39 -43.96
C VAL A 273 25.47 5.36 -44.64
N GLY A 274 24.32 5.61 -44.01
CA GLY A 274 23.31 6.55 -44.52
C GLY A 274 23.84 7.98 -44.59
N ILE A 275 24.49 8.46 -43.52
CA ILE A 275 25.12 9.79 -43.47
C ILE A 275 26.22 9.90 -44.53
N SER A 276 27.10 8.89 -44.66
CA SER A 276 28.19 8.91 -45.65
C SER A 276 27.72 8.90 -47.11
N ARG A 277 26.45 8.56 -47.35
CA ARG A 277 25.83 8.47 -48.68
C ARG A 277 24.79 9.59 -48.89
N ASP A 278 24.77 10.61 -48.03
CA ASP A 278 23.80 11.71 -48.03
C ASP A 278 22.33 11.25 -48.08
N LYS A 279 22.03 10.13 -47.40
CA LYS A 279 20.68 9.59 -47.29
C LYS A 279 20.00 10.03 -45.99
N PRO A 280 18.69 10.28 -45.99
CA PRO A 280 17.96 10.62 -44.77
C PRO A 280 17.92 9.44 -43.80
N VAL A 281 18.41 9.66 -42.58
CA VAL A 281 18.49 8.64 -41.50
C VAL A 281 17.54 8.91 -40.31
N GLY A 282 16.71 9.96 -40.39
CA GLY A 282 15.90 10.45 -39.26
C GLY A 282 14.99 9.40 -38.61
N PHE A 283 14.25 8.62 -39.41
CA PHE A 283 13.38 7.55 -38.88
C PHE A 283 14.17 6.45 -38.17
N LEU A 284 15.35 6.09 -38.71
CA LEU A 284 16.20 5.08 -38.10
C LEU A 284 16.82 5.58 -36.79
N LEU A 285 17.22 6.86 -36.73
CA LEU A 285 17.71 7.49 -35.50
C LEU A 285 16.66 7.51 -34.39
N ILE A 286 15.42 7.92 -34.71
CA ILE A 286 14.31 7.93 -33.74
C ILE A 286 14.02 6.52 -33.24
N LEU A 287 13.90 5.55 -34.15
CA LEU A 287 13.63 4.16 -33.79
C LEU A 287 14.76 3.56 -32.96
N TRP A 288 16.02 3.83 -33.31
CA TRP A 288 17.19 3.40 -32.54
C TRP A 288 17.18 3.95 -31.12
N PHE A 289 16.84 5.23 -30.94
CA PHE A 289 16.77 5.88 -29.62
C PHE A 289 15.65 5.29 -28.76
N ILE A 290 14.48 5.04 -29.34
CA ILE A 290 13.36 4.37 -28.65
C ILE A 290 13.78 2.98 -28.18
N VAL A 291 14.39 2.17 -29.06
CA VAL A 291 14.84 0.82 -28.73
C VAL A 291 15.89 0.85 -27.61
N ALA A 292 16.83 1.80 -27.65
CA ALA A 292 17.85 1.98 -26.61
C ALA A 292 17.24 2.35 -25.25
N ILE A 293 16.28 3.29 -25.22
CA ILE A 293 15.58 3.68 -23.98
C ILE A 293 14.79 2.51 -23.41
N VAL A 294 14.04 1.79 -24.25
CA VAL A 294 13.24 0.64 -23.80
C VAL A 294 14.14 -0.43 -23.17
N GLY A 295 15.26 -0.78 -23.82
CA GLY A 295 16.23 -1.71 -23.27
C GLY A 295 16.86 -1.23 -21.96
N LEU A 296 17.20 0.06 -21.86
CA LEU A 296 17.76 0.67 -20.65
C LEU A 296 16.76 0.65 -19.49
N CYS A 297 15.50 1.04 -19.73
CA CYS A 297 14.44 1.01 -18.73
C CYS A 297 14.18 -0.40 -18.21
N GLN A 298 14.18 -1.40 -19.09
CA GLN A 298 14.06 -2.81 -18.69
C GLN A 298 15.23 -3.25 -17.80
N HIS A 299 16.46 -2.81 -18.10
CA HIS A 299 17.64 -3.14 -17.32
C HIS A 299 17.72 -2.40 -15.97
N LEU A 300 17.36 -1.12 -15.93
CA LEU A 300 17.38 -0.33 -14.69
C LEU A 300 16.23 -0.72 -13.76
N GLY A 301 15.03 -0.93 -14.31
CA GLY A 301 13.90 -1.51 -13.58
C GLY A 301 14.22 -2.90 -13.02
N ALA A 302 15.10 -3.65 -13.71
CA ALA A 302 15.56 -4.95 -13.26
C ALA A 302 16.35 -4.92 -11.96
N GLN A 303 17.18 -3.90 -11.82
CA GLN A 303 18.09 -3.71 -10.69
C GLN A 303 17.39 -3.00 -9.52
N ALA A 304 16.37 -2.20 -9.78
CA ALA A 304 15.58 -1.53 -8.75
C ALA A 304 14.69 -2.52 -7.96
N GLY A 305 14.14 -3.55 -8.62
CA GLY A 305 13.26 -4.55 -8.01
C GLY A 305 13.90 -5.41 -6.91
N SER A 306 15.23 -5.42 -6.78
CA SER A 306 15.95 -6.08 -5.68
C SER A 306 16.33 -5.13 -4.53
N ARG A 307 16.23 -3.80 -4.71
CA ARG A 307 16.48 -2.81 -3.64
C ARG A 307 15.23 -2.52 -2.82
N THR A 308 14.05 -2.49 -3.43
CA THR A 308 12.80 -2.15 -2.72
C THR A 308 12.31 -3.25 -1.77
N TYR A 309 12.74 -4.50 -1.92
CA TYR A 309 12.45 -5.54 -0.94
C TYR A 309 13.35 -5.46 0.31
N ARG A 310 14.56 -4.88 0.17
CA ARG A 310 15.54 -4.76 1.27
C ARG A 310 15.42 -3.44 2.03
N SER A 311 14.90 -2.37 1.43
CA SER A 311 14.69 -1.11 2.16
C SER A 311 13.44 -1.10 3.05
N ASN A 312 12.45 -1.97 2.79
CA ASN A 312 11.24 -2.06 3.61
C ASN A 312 11.27 -3.16 4.69
N SER A 313 12.24 -4.07 4.62
CA SER A 313 12.49 -5.08 5.66
C SER A 313 13.60 -4.69 6.65
N GLY A 314 14.30 -3.57 6.40
CA GLY A 314 15.43 -3.10 7.22
C GLY A 314 15.24 -1.74 7.90
N ARG A 315 14.06 -1.11 7.81
CA ARG A 315 13.78 0.19 8.46
C ARG A 315 12.76 0.15 9.59
N SER A 316 12.32 -1.04 10.00
CA SER A 316 11.53 -1.26 11.22
C SER A 316 12.43 -1.82 12.33
N ASN A 317 13.30 -0.95 12.87
CA ASN A 317 13.86 -0.98 14.23
C ASN A 317 15.18 -0.22 14.25
N SER A 318 15.12 1.07 14.58
CA SER A 318 16.14 1.81 15.35
C SER A 318 15.92 3.33 15.21
N SER A 319 14.83 3.82 15.78
CA SER A 319 14.88 5.12 16.45
C SER A 319 14.87 4.82 17.94
N ILE A 320 16.07 4.56 18.43
CA ILE A 320 16.41 4.49 19.85
C ILE A 320 15.99 5.83 20.46
N CYS A 321 14.91 5.83 21.24
CA CYS A 321 14.69 6.86 22.23
C CYS A 321 15.55 6.47 23.43
N SER A 322 16.73 7.07 23.52
CA SER A 322 17.50 7.08 24.76
C SER A 322 16.74 7.92 25.79
N SER A 323 15.85 7.29 26.57
CA SER A 323 15.45 7.85 27.86
C SER A 323 16.45 7.37 28.89
N GLY A 324 17.33 8.28 29.29
CA GLY A 324 18.18 8.12 30.46
C GLY A 324 17.32 7.77 31.66
N GLY A 325 17.72 6.73 32.38
CA GLY A 325 17.14 6.39 33.66
C GLY A 325 17.52 7.44 34.69
N SER A 326 16.53 7.81 35.49
CA SER A 326 16.73 8.25 36.86
C SER A 326 15.49 7.85 37.64
N ASP A 327 15.64 6.76 38.39
CA ASP A 327 14.83 6.46 39.55
C ASP A 327 14.85 7.65 40.52
N SER A 328 13.69 8.03 41.06
CA SER A 328 13.55 8.40 42.47
C SER A 328 12.11 8.76 42.83
N SER A 329 11.52 7.90 43.66
CA SER A 329 10.77 8.18 44.89
C SER A 329 9.55 9.12 44.90
N CYS A 330 8.50 8.55 45.47
CA CYS A 330 7.30 9.14 46.06
C CYS A 330 7.52 10.45 46.82
N GLY A 331 6.53 11.35 46.73
CA GLY A 331 6.38 12.50 47.60
C GLY A 331 5.03 13.18 47.38
N ASP A 332 4.19 13.16 48.42
CA ASP A 332 2.91 13.85 48.54
C ASP A 332 3.03 15.38 48.43
N SER A 333 1.86 16.00 48.20
CA SER A 333 1.38 17.30 48.73
C SER A 333 1.22 18.51 47.79
N SER A 334 -0.05 18.94 47.71
CA SER A 334 -0.61 20.30 47.80
C SER A 334 -0.31 21.40 46.74
N CYS A 335 -1.43 21.84 46.13
CA CYS A 335 -1.92 23.22 45.92
C CYS A 335 -0.99 24.34 45.41
N GLY A 336 -1.40 25.00 44.31
CA GLY A 336 -0.92 26.33 43.93
C GLY A 336 -1.52 26.85 42.61
N ASP A 337 -2.26 27.95 42.70
CA ASP A 337 -2.83 28.77 41.62
C ASP A 337 -1.78 29.36 40.66
N GLY A 338 -2.21 29.69 39.43
CA GLY A 338 -1.68 30.84 38.70
C GLY A 338 -1.50 30.72 37.18
N GLY A 339 -2.42 31.33 36.41
CA GLY A 339 -2.11 32.33 35.38
C GLY A 339 -1.51 31.92 34.02
N GLY A 340 -2.35 32.00 32.98
CA GLY A 340 -2.11 32.77 31.74
C GLY A 340 -1.01 32.34 30.75
N GLY A 341 -1.42 32.06 29.51
CA GLY A 341 -0.51 32.03 28.36
C GLY A 341 -1.14 31.49 27.07
N ASP A 342 -1.50 32.41 26.16
CA ASP A 342 -1.88 32.12 24.78
C ASP A 342 -0.76 31.39 24.00
N GLY A 343 -1.15 30.44 23.15
CA GLY A 343 -0.21 29.74 22.27
C GLY A 343 -0.90 28.76 21.33
N GLY A 344 -1.38 29.26 20.19
CA GLY A 344 -1.85 28.44 19.09
C GLY A 344 -0.74 27.55 18.53
N GLY A 345 -1.00 26.25 18.41
CA GLY A 345 -0.08 25.28 17.80
C GLY A 345 -0.83 24.03 17.36
N GLY A 346 -0.89 23.79 16.05
CA GLY A 346 -1.66 22.71 15.44
C GLY A 346 -1.30 21.30 15.94
N CYS A 347 -2.31 20.58 16.43
CA CYS A 347 -2.18 19.19 16.83
C CYS A 347 -2.29 18.27 15.60
N GLY A 348 -1.13 17.92 15.05
CA GLY A 348 -0.96 16.89 14.03
C GLY A 348 -1.17 15.49 14.63
N GLY A 349 -2.14 14.76 14.06
CA GLY A 349 -2.61 13.48 14.56
C GLY A 349 -1.61 12.33 14.68
N CYS A 350 -1.90 11.47 15.64
CA CYS A 350 -1.32 10.14 15.84
C CYS A 350 -2.48 9.13 15.81
N GLY A 351 -2.55 8.31 14.76
CA GLY A 351 -3.45 7.17 14.67
C GLY A 351 -2.60 5.91 14.63
N GLY A 352 -2.71 5.10 15.67
CA GLY A 352 -1.99 3.84 15.81
C GLY A 352 -2.89 2.88 16.56
N CYS A 353 -3.44 1.91 15.83
CA CYS A 353 -4.45 0.98 16.33
C CYS A 353 -4.00 0.27 17.61
N GLY A 354 -4.91 0.19 18.57
CA GLY A 354 -4.78 -0.78 19.65
C GLY A 354 -6.01 -0.83 20.55
N GLY A 355 -6.08 -1.91 21.33
CA GLY A 355 -7.26 -2.27 22.13
C GLY A 355 -7.12 -1.85 23.59
N CYS A 356 -8.25 -1.79 24.29
CA CYS A 356 -8.31 -1.38 25.70
C CYS A 356 -7.82 -2.50 26.63
N GLY A 357 -7.05 -2.13 27.66
CA GLY A 357 -6.92 -2.92 28.89
C GLY A 357 -7.78 -2.27 29.97
N GLY A 358 -8.55 -3.08 30.69
CA GLY A 358 -9.35 -2.65 31.85
C GLY A 358 -8.53 -2.57 33.13
#